data_AF-A0A4S8JM64-F1
#
_entry.id   AF-A0A4S8JM64-F1
#
_cell.length_a   1.000
_cell.length_b   1.000
_cell.length_c   1.000
_cell.angle_alpha   90.00
_cell.angle_beta   90.00
_cell.angle_gamma   90.00
#
_symmetry.space_group_name_H-M   'P 1'
#
loop_
_entity.id
_entity.type
_entity.pdbx_description
1 polymer ?
#
loop_
_entity_poly.entity_id
_entity_poly.type
_entity_poly.pdbx_seq_one_letter_code
_entity_poly.pdbx_strand_id
1 'polypeptide(L)'
;MKFYGFVAIFGVFMMVLAQIPSFHSLRHVNLISLMLCLAYSACATAGSIHAGHSAGAPPRDYSLSSDSQDHIFGIFSGIAIIATTYGNGIIPEIQATAAPPVTGKMFKGLCLSYVIVIMTFFSVAISGYWAFGNQAEGSILTNFILKNSSTLVPKWFLMMTNLFVLLQLAAVGVVYLQPTNEILEGLFADPTKDQYSARNIVPRLIFRSLSIAIATLIAAMLPFFGAFNAAIGAFGFLPLDFAVPSVMYNITFKPSKRGLLFWLNTTIAIVFSILAVLGSISAVRQIVLDAKTYKLFANV
;
A
#
# COMPACT_ATOMS: atom_id res chain seq x y z
N MET A 1 -13.86 7.29 21.66
CA MET A 1 -14.25 6.08 20.90
C MET A 1 -13.04 5.16 20.87
N LYS A 2 -13.22 3.85 21.04
CA LYS A 2 -12.10 2.89 21.00
C LYS A 2 -11.63 2.66 19.56
N PHE A 3 -10.35 2.37 19.36
CA PHE A 3 -9.73 2.21 18.03
C PHE A 3 -10.51 1.23 17.14
N TYR A 4 -10.80 0.02 17.63
CA TYR A 4 -11.55 -0.98 16.89
C TYR A 4 -12.98 -0.53 16.51
N GLY A 5 -13.60 0.36 17.31
CA GLY A 5 -14.89 0.94 17.01
C GLY A 5 -14.83 1.91 15.83
N PHE A 6 -13.76 2.70 15.75
CA PHE A 6 -13.50 3.56 14.60
C PHE A 6 -13.24 2.73 13.33
N VAL A 7 -12.42 1.67 13.43
CA VAL A 7 -12.16 0.75 12.32
C VAL A 7 -13.45 0.10 11.82
N ALA A 8 -14.34 -0.34 12.74
CA ALA A 8 -15.62 -0.91 12.36
C ALA A 8 -16.53 0.09 11.61
N ILE A 9 -16.60 1.35 12.05
CA ILE A 9 -17.38 2.39 11.36
C ILE A 9 -16.81 2.65 9.96
N PHE A 10 -15.49 2.76 9.84
CA PHE A 10 -14.85 2.92 8.55
C PHE A 10 -15.06 1.70 7.64
N GLY A 11 -15.06 0.48 8.20
CA GLY A 11 -15.38 -0.75 7.49
C GLY A 11 -16.81 -0.78 6.96
N VAL A 12 -17.80 -0.31 7.74
CA VAL A 12 -19.19 -0.17 7.27
C VAL A 12 -19.27 0.84 6.12
N PHE A 13 -18.59 1.98 6.25
CA PHE A 13 -18.49 2.97 5.17
C PHE A 13 -17.88 2.36 3.90
N MET A 14 -16.78 1.61 4.03
CA MET A 14 -16.15 0.89 2.92
C MET A 14 -17.06 -0.19 2.33
N MET A 15 -17.89 -0.86 3.13
CA MET A 15 -18.83 -1.87 2.65
C MET A 15 -19.88 -1.27 1.72
N VAL A 16 -20.35 -0.05 2.02
CA VAL A 16 -21.24 0.72 1.14
C VAL A 16 -20.52 1.09 -0.16
N LEU A 17 -19.32 1.65 -0.06
CA LEU A 17 -18.56 2.07 -1.24
C LEU A 17 -18.11 0.89 -2.12
N ALA A 18 -17.83 -0.27 -1.54
CA ALA A 18 -17.46 -1.48 -2.26
C ALA A 18 -18.56 -1.97 -3.23
N GLN A 19 -19.81 -1.52 -3.05
CA GLN A 19 -20.91 -1.86 -3.95
C GLN A 19 -20.88 -1.07 -5.27
N ILE A 20 -19.97 -0.11 -5.47
CA ILE A 20 -19.86 0.63 -6.74
C ILE A 20 -19.48 -0.34 -7.88
N PRO A 21 -20.24 -0.34 -9.00
CA PRO A 21 -20.22 -1.45 -9.97
C PRO A 21 -18.96 -1.55 -10.82
N SER A 22 -18.30 -0.45 -11.19
CA SER A 22 -17.21 -0.50 -12.15
C SER A 22 -16.19 0.64 -12.05
N PHE A 23 -15.03 0.44 -12.68
CA PHE A 23 -13.99 1.47 -12.86
C PHE A 23 -14.50 2.74 -13.54
N HIS A 24 -15.42 2.63 -14.50
CA HIS A 24 -15.97 3.81 -15.18
C HIS A 24 -16.71 4.72 -14.20
N SER A 25 -17.48 4.14 -13.27
CA SER A 25 -18.15 4.87 -12.19
C SER A 25 -17.17 5.54 -11.23
N LEU A 26 -15.94 5.02 -11.13
CA LEU A 26 -14.90 5.53 -10.25
C LEU A 26 -13.99 6.58 -10.88
N ARG A 27 -14.17 6.96 -12.15
CA ARG A 27 -13.26 7.92 -12.82
C ARG A 27 -13.10 9.23 -12.05
N HIS A 28 -14.21 9.82 -11.60
CA HIS A 28 -14.19 11.07 -10.83
C HIS A 28 -13.68 10.86 -9.40
N VAL A 29 -14.01 9.71 -8.79
CA VAL A 29 -13.48 9.31 -7.48
C VAL A 29 -11.95 9.17 -7.54
N ASN A 30 -11.42 8.62 -8.64
CA ASN A 30 -9.98 8.47 -8.84
C ASN A 30 -9.27 9.82 -9.05
N LEU A 31 -9.91 10.77 -9.77
CA LEU A 31 -9.36 12.12 -9.90
C LEU A 31 -9.30 12.84 -8.54
N ILE A 32 -10.35 12.71 -7.72
CA ILE A 32 -10.36 13.26 -6.35
C ILE A 32 -9.30 12.57 -5.50
N SER A 33 -9.16 11.25 -5.60
CA SER A 33 -8.13 10.47 -4.93
C SER A 33 -6.71 10.98 -5.23
N LEU A 34 -6.43 11.28 -6.50
CA LEU A 34 -5.14 11.85 -6.92
C LEU A 34 -4.88 13.20 -6.23
N MET A 35 -5.87 14.11 -6.25
CA MET A 35 -5.72 15.42 -5.62
C MET A 35 -5.52 15.32 -4.11
N LEU A 36 -6.27 14.44 -3.45
CA LEU A 36 -6.12 14.17 -2.02
C LEU A 36 -4.73 13.59 -1.69
N CYS A 37 -4.22 12.69 -2.55
CA CYS A 37 -2.88 12.10 -2.41
C CYS A 37 -1.77 13.14 -2.46
N LEU A 38 -1.82 14.03 -3.46
CA LEU A 38 -0.89 15.14 -3.59
C LEU A 38 -1.00 16.10 -2.38
N ALA A 39 -2.23 16.41 -1.96
CA ALA A 39 -2.50 17.31 -0.86
C ALA A 39 -1.97 16.77 0.48
N TYR A 40 -2.29 15.52 0.84
CA TYR A 40 -1.80 14.96 2.10
C TYR A 40 -0.29 14.72 2.08
N SER A 41 0.31 14.38 0.92
CA SER A 41 1.76 14.20 0.80
C SER A 41 2.51 15.52 0.99
N ALA A 42 2.00 16.61 0.40
CA ALA A 42 2.51 17.95 0.64
C ALA A 42 2.35 18.36 2.11
N CYS A 43 1.21 18.05 2.74
CA CYS A 43 0.99 18.31 4.15
C CYS A 43 1.95 17.51 5.05
N ALA A 44 2.14 16.22 4.78
CA ALA A 44 3.07 15.37 5.53
C ALA A 44 4.51 15.88 5.43
N THR A 45 4.92 16.31 4.23
CA THR A 45 6.24 16.92 3.99
C THR A 45 6.40 18.23 4.76
N ALA A 46 5.46 19.17 4.60
CA ALA A 46 5.49 20.46 5.29
C ALA A 46 5.41 20.31 6.82
N GLY A 47 4.57 19.38 7.30
CA GLY A 47 4.46 19.05 8.72
C GLY A 47 5.76 18.48 9.28
N SER A 48 6.45 17.63 8.53
CA SER A 48 7.75 17.06 8.94
C SER A 48 8.84 18.14 9.02
N ILE A 49 8.90 19.03 8.03
CA ILE A 49 9.83 20.16 8.04
C ILE A 49 9.55 21.09 9.23
N HIS A 50 8.27 21.44 9.46
CA HIS A 50 7.86 22.28 10.58
C HIS A 50 8.20 21.63 11.93
N ALA A 51 7.84 20.35 12.11
CA ALA A 51 8.12 19.60 13.33
C ALA A 51 9.63 19.53 13.61
N GLY A 52 10.44 19.29 12.57
CA GLY A 52 11.90 19.27 12.68
C GLY A 52 12.51 20.60 13.14
N HIS A 53 11.93 21.74 12.73
CA HIS A 53 12.38 23.07 13.15
C HIS A 53 11.72 23.58 14.45
N SER A 54 10.76 22.85 15.00
CA SER A 54 10.04 23.27 16.20
C SER A 54 10.93 23.19 17.45
N ALA A 55 10.67 24.06 18.44
CA ALA A 55 11.40 24.05 19.71
C ALA A 55 11.21 22.75 20.52
N GLY A 56 10.18 21.95 20.19
CA GLY A 56 9.89 20.65 20.79
C GLY A 56 10.28 19.45 19.92
N ALA A 57 11.14 19.64 18.90
CA ALA A 57 11.55 18.57 18.01
C ALA A 57 12.16 17.39 18.79
N PRO A 58 11.78 16.14 18.49
CA PRO A 58 12.36 14.98 19.14
C PRO A 58 13.87 14.88 18.81
N PRO A 59 14.67 14.29 19.72
CA PRO A 59 16.08 14.04 19.45
C PRO A 59 16.23 13.14 18.21
N ARG A 60 17.08 13.58 17.28
CA ARG A 60 17.30 12.89 16.01
C ARG A 60 18.46 11.94 16.16
N ASP A 61 18.17 10.65 16.00
CA ASP A 61 19.19 9.62 15.95
C ASP A 61 19.22 9.00 14.54
N TYR A 62 20.42 8.91 13.98
CA TYR A 62 20.70 8.29 12.68
C TYR A 62 21.77 7.20 12.79
N SER A 63 22.12 6.81 14.03
CA SER A 63 23.07 5.73 14.26
C SER A 63 22.49 4.41 13.75
N LEU A 64 23.35 3.53 13.26
CA LEU A 64 22.91 2.19 12.90
C LEU A 64 22.64 1.39 14.16
N SER A 65 21.62 0.52 14.13
CA SER A 65 21.31 -0.38 15.24
C SER A 65 22.55 -1.20 15.62
N SER A 66 22.91 -1.18 16.90
CA SER A 66 24.05 -1.92 17.43
C SER A 66 23.85 -3.44 17.40
N ASP A 67 22.60 -3.90 17.39
CA ASP A 67 22.26 -5.30 17.18
C ASP A 67 22.30 -5.68 15.69
N SER A 68 23.12 -6.67 15.36
CA SER A 68 23.32 -7.14 13.98
C SER A 68 22.10 -7.87 13.44
N GLN A 69 21.30 -8.53 14.30
CA GLN A 69 20.11 -9.24 13.83
C GLN A 69 19.00 -8.26 13.42
N ASP A 70 18.66 -7.33 14.30
CA ASP A 70 17.63 -6.33 14.00
C ASP A 70 18.00 -5.44 12.82
N HIS A 71 19.29 -5.15 12.61
CA HIS A 71 19.77 -4.46 11.40
C HIS A 71 19.43 -5.23 10.11
N ILE A 72 19.75 -6.54 10.07
CA ILE A 72 19.54 -7.38 8.89
C ILE A 72 18.04 -7.55 8.60
N PHE A 73 17.23 -7.81 9.62
CA PHE A 73 15.78 -7.91 9.46
C PHE A 73 15.17 -6.56 9.04
N GLY A 74 15.68 -5.44 9.56
CA GLY A 74 15.29 -4.10 9.14
C GLY A 74 15.52 -3.85 7.65
N ILE A 75 16.65 -4.29 7.09
CA ILE A 75 16.95 -4.18 5.65
C ILE A 75 15.92 -4.93 4.81
N PHE A 76 15.65 -6.20 5.12
CA PHE A 76 14.69 -6.99 4.35
C PHE A 76 13.27 -6.47 4.47
N SER A 77 12.86 -6.02 5.67
CA SER A 77 11.58 -5.36 5.89
C SER A 77 11.46 -4.08 5.06
N GLY A 78 12.51 -3.25 5.04
CA GLY A 78 12.56 -2.01 4.24
C GLY A 78 12.44 -2.25 2.74
N ILE A 79 13.18 -3.24 2.21
CA ILE A 79 13.07 -3.65 0.80
C ILE A 79 11.62 -4.07 0.46
N ALA A 80 11.00 -4.84 1.35
CA ALA A 80 9.62 -5.29 1.14
C ALA A 80 8.61 -4.13 1.22
N ILE A 81 8.77 -3.17 2.13
CA ILE A 81 7.92 -1.97 2.19
C ILE A 81 8.06 -1.14 0.92
N ILE A 82 9.29 -0.99 0.39
CA ILE A 82 9.52 -0.30 -0.89
C ILE A 82 8.82 -1.05 -2.03
N ALA A 83 8.90 -2.39 -2.06
CA ALA A 83 8.20 -3.19 -3.05
C ALA A 83 6.68 -2.99 -2.98
N THR A 84 6.08 -2.97 -1.78
CA THR A 84 4.65 -2.64 -1.60
C THR A 84 4.29 -1.26 -2.10
N THR A 85 5.18 -0.30 -1.87
CA THR A 85 4.96 1.10 -2.21
C THR A 85 4.90 1.32 -3.73
N TYR A 86 5.69 0.57 -4.50
CA TYR A 86 5.70 0.62 -5.97
C TYR A 86 4.87 -0.48 -6.63
N GLY A 87 4.38 -1.44 -5.86
CA GLY A 87 3.58 -2.56 -6.32
C GLY A 87 2.23 -2.09 -6.86
N ASN A 88 2.01 -2.27 -8.15
CA ASN A 88 0.75 -1.91 -8.81
C ASN A 88 0.09 -3.17 -9.38
N GLY A 89 -0.79 -3.79 -8.59
CA GLY A 89 -1.50 -5.02 -8.99
C GLY A 89 -2.52 -4.87 -10.14
N ILE A 90 -2.73 -3.64 -10.64
CA ILE A 90 -3.67 -3.31 -11.73
C ILE A 90 -2.92 -3.10 -13.06
N ILE A 91 -1.60 -3.34 -13.10
CA ILE A 91 -0.80 -3.15 -14.32
C ILE A 91 -1.33 -3.99 -15.49
N PRO A 92 -1.68 -5.28 -15.35
CA PRO A 92 -2.18 -6.08 -16.47
C PRO A 92 -3.51 -5.55 -17.04
N GLU A 93 -4.45 -5.13 -16.22
CA GLU A 93 -5.75 -4.59 -16.64
C GLU A 93 -5.57 -3.21 -17.32
N ILE A 94 -4.68 -2.37 -16.79
CA ILE A 94 -4.29 -1.11 -17.42
C ILE A 94 -3.57 -1.36 -18.75
N GLN A 95 -2.67 -2.35 -18.81
CA GLN A 95 -1.94 -2.73 -20.02
C GLN A 95 -2.87 -3.34 -21.08
N ALA A 96 -3.90 -4.09 -20.69
CA ALA A 96 -4.92 -4.59 -21.61
C ALA A 96 -5.69 -3.43 -22.28
N THR A 97 -5.87 -2.31 -21.58
CA THR A 97 -6.45 -1.08 -22.19
C THR A 97 -5.42 -0.26 -22.99
N ALA A 98 -4.13 -0.49 -22.79
CA ALA A 98 -3.03 0.10 -23.55
C ALA A 98 -2.86 -0.63 -24.90
N ALA A 99 -3.74 -0.35 -25.86
CA ALA A 99 -3.66 -0.96 -27.18
C ALA A 99 -2.22 -0.82 -27.76
N PRO A 100 -1.57 -1.93 -28.17
CA PRO A 100 -0.28 -1.86 -28.81
C PRO A 100 -0.36 -1.02 -30.10
N PRO A 101 0.62 -0.15 -30.39
CA PRO A 101 1.85 0.09 -29.65
C PRO A 101 1.69 1.15 -28.54
N VAL A 102 2.26 0.92 -27.34
CA VAL A 102 2.32 1.90 -26.24
C VAL A 102 3.30 3.03 -26.61
N THR A 103 2.87 3.92 -27.49
CA THR A 103 3.66 5.02 -28.03
C THR A 103 2.90 6.34 -27.91
N GLY A 104 3.61 7.46 -28.07
CA GLY A 104 3.00 8.78 -28.06
C GLY A 104 2.53 9.23 -26.68
N LYS A 105 1.25 9.63 -26.57
CA LYS A 105 0.71 10.32 -25.38
C LYS A 105 0.61 9.39 -24.16
N MET A 106 0.29 8.12 -24.36
CA MET A 106 0.10 7.17 -23.26
C MET A 106 1.42 6.88 -22.51
N PHE A 107 2.51 6.65 -23.26
CA PHE A 107 3.84 6.46 -22.67
C PHE A 107 4.30 7.71 -21.91
N LYS A 108 4.08 8.91 -22.46
CA LYS A 108 4.37 10.18 -21.75
C LYS A 108 3.57 10.31 -20.46
N GLY A 109 2.29 9.91 -20.47
CA GLY A 109 1.46 9.88 -19.28
C GLY A 109 1.99 8.94 -18.20
N LEU A 110 2.44 7.75 -18.60
CA LEU A 110 3.08 6.77 -17.70
C LEU A 110 4.38 7.31 -17.11
N CYS A 111 5.26 7.90 -17.93
CA CYS A 111 6.49 8.52 -17.42
C CYS A 111 6.18 9.64 -16.42
N LEU A 112 5.20 10.50 -16.73
CA LEU A 112 4.78 11.57 -15.84
C LEU A 112 4.23 11.03 -14.52
N SER A 113 3.43 9.96 -14.54
CA SER A 113 2.89 9.37 -13.31
C SER A 113 4.01 8.82 -12.42
N TYR A 114 5.01 8.13 -12.98
CA TYR A 114 6.16 7.66 -12.21
C TYR A 114 7.00 8.80 -11.65
N VAL A 115 7.21 9.89 -12.42
CA VAL A 115 7.91 11.07 -11.93
C VAL A 115 7.19 11.69 -10.72
N ILE A 116 5.86 11.83 -10.80
CA ILE A 116 5.05 12.34 -9.69
C ILE A 116 5.16 11.42 -8.46
N VAL A 117 5.00 10.10 -8.66
CA VAL A 117 5.09 9.09 -7.58
C VAL A 117 6.44 9.15 -6.87
N ILE A 118 7.54 9.20 -7.62
CA ILE A 118 8.89 9.32 -7.07
C ILE A 118 9.01 10.63 -6.27
N MET A 119 8.60 11.77 -6.84
CA MET A 119 8.68 13.04 -6.11
C MET A 119 7.86 13.02 -4.82
N THR A 120 6.64 12.48 -4.82
CA THR A 120 5.78 12.45 -3.64
C THR A 120 6.30 11.50 -2.56
N PHE A 121 6.77 10.31 -2.92
CA PHE A 121 7.27 9.36 -1.93
C PHE A 121 8.61 9.80 -1.34
N PHE A 122 9.55 10.24 -2.17
CA PHE A 122 10.84 10.69 -1.66
C PHE A 122 10.72 12.00 -0.86
N SER A 123 9.83 12.94 -1.22
CA SER A 123 9.63 14.14 -0.41
C SER A 123 9.14 13.82 1.00
N VAL A 124 8.15 12.94 1.14
CA VAL A 124 7.64 12.50 2.45
C VAL A 124 8.69 11.69 3.20
N ALA A 125 9.34 10.72 2.55
CA ALA A 125 10.33 9.86 3.19
C ALA A 125 11.56 10.62 3.68
N ILE A 126 12.13 11.50 2.84
CA ILE A 126 13.32 12.30 3.19
C ILE A 126 12.98 13.28 4.31
N SER A 127 11.89 14.06 4.17
CA SER A 127 11.53 15.05 5.19
C SER A 127 11.13 14.41 6.52
N GLY A 128 10.40 13.30 6.48
CA GLY A 128 10.02 12.53 7.66
C GLY A 128 11.22 11.92 8.37
N TYR A 129 12.08 11.21 7.65
CA TYR A 129 13.29 10.62 8.25
C TYR A 129 14.26 11.71 8.74
N TRP A 130 14.40 12.84 8.05
CA TRP A 130 15.20 13.97 8.53
C TRP A 130 14.63 14.62 9.81
N ALA A 131 13.32 14.56 10.02
CA ALA A 131 12.68 15.14 11.21
C ALA A 131 12.75 14.21 12.42
N PHE A 132 12.64 12.89 12.22
CA PHE A 132 12.46 11.90 13.30
C PHE A 132 13.55 10.83 13.41
N GLY A 133 14.41 10.69 12.40
CA GLY A 133 15.48 9.68 12.37
C GLY A 133 14.95 8.26 12.58
N ASN A 134 15.68 7.47 13.38
CA ASN A 134 15.33 6.11 13.78
C ASN A 134 13.99 5.99 14.53
N GLN A 135 13.38 7.10 14.97
CA GLN A 135 12.07 7.11 15.61
C GLN A 135 10.92 7.33 14.61
N ALA A 136 11.19 7.35 13.30
CA ALA A 136 10.15 7.43 12.29
C ALA A 136 9.19 6.22 12.38
N GLU A 137 7.91 6.50 12.60
CA GLU A 137 6.87 5.48 12.69
C GLU A 137 6.40 5.05 11.30
N GLY A 138 5.72 3.90 11.21
CA GLY A 138 5.17 3.40 9.95
C GLY A 138 4.19 4.38 9.28
N SER A 139 3.57 5.28 10.04
CA SER A 139 2.86 6.46 9.55
C SER A 139 3.47 7.71 10.15
N ILE A 140 4.00 8.59 9.30
CA ILE A 140 4.65 9.83 9.75
C ILE A 140 3.69 10.77 10.50
N LEU A 141 2.39 10.67 10.25
CA LEU A 141 1.38 11.46 10.96
C LEU A 141 1.33 11.10 12.46
N THR A 142 1.68 9.86 12.82
CA THR A 142 1.78 9.42 14.21
C THR A 142 2.90 10.15 14.94
N ASN A 143 4.03 10.41 14.27
CA ASN A 143 5.14 11.16 14.86
C ASN A 143 4.79 12.61 15.21
N PHE A 144 3.74 13.18 14.62
CA PHE A 144 3.28 14.53 14.98
C PHE A 144 2.54 14.58 16.33
N ILE A 145 2.16 13.42 16.87
CA ILE A 145 1.48 13.28 18.17
C ILE A 145 2.52 12.87 19.21
N LEU A 146 2.73 13.72 20.21
CA LEU A 146 3.64 13.44 21.32
C LEU A 146 2.96 12.55 22.37
N LYS A 147 3.76 11.83 23.17
CA LYS A 147 3.29 10.92 24.23
C LYS A 147 2.39 11.59 25.28
N ASN A 148 2.50 12.89 25.46
CA ASN A 148 1.66 13.70 26.36
C ASN A 148 0.38 14.26 25.67
N SER A 149 0.02 13.75 24.49
CA SER A 149 -1.10 14.21 23.67
C SER A 149 -1.01 15.66 23.17
N SER A 150 0.17 16.29 23.29
CA SER A 150 0.48 17.53 22.57
C SER A 150 0.92 17.23 21.13
N THR A 151 0.84 18.20 20.24
CA THR A 151 1.13 17.99 18.81
C THR A 151 2.25 18.92 18.34
N LEU A 152 3.16 18.40 17.51
CA LEU A 152 4.26 19.17 16.91
C LEU A 152 3.78 20.11 15.78
N VAL A 153 2.56 19.88 15.31
CA VAL A 153 1.87 20.70 14.30
C VAL A 153 0.53 21.18 14.86
N PRO A 154 -0.08 22.25 14.30
CA PRO A 154 -1.41 22.69 14.71
C PRO A 154 -2.46 21.57 14.61
N LYS A 155 -3.33 21.45 15.62
CA LYS A 155 -4.34 20.37 15.67
C LYS A 155 -5.26 20.33 14.45
N TRP A 156 -5.67 21.50 13.95
CA TRP A 156 -6.53 21.61 12.76
C TRP A 156 -5.83 21.03 11.52
N PHE A 157 -4.52 21.25 11.39
CA PHE A 157 -3.72 20.77 10.27
C PHE A 157 -3.64 19.26 10.30
N LEU A 158 -3.33 18.68 11.48
CA LEU A 158 -3.30 17.24 11.67
C LEU A 158 -4.65 16.58 11.38
N MET A 159 -5.76 17.17 11.84
CA MET A 159 -7.11 16.66 11.56
C MET A 159 -7.44 16.71 10.06
N MET A 160 -7.13 17.82 9.39
CA MET A 160 -7.34 17.97 7.95
C MET A 160 -6.52 16.96 7.16
N THR A 161 -5.23 16.78 7.48
CA THR A 161 -4.36 15.81 6.79
C THR A 161 -4.86 14.38 6.99
N ASN A 162 -5.26 14.01 8.22
CA ASN A 162 -5.86 12.69 8.46
C ASN A 162 -7.17 12.49 7.68
N LEU A 163 -8.01 13.52 7.57
CA LEU A 163 -9.23 13.43 6.77
C LEU A 163 -8.92 13.21 5.28
N PHE A 164 -7.91 13.91 4.74
CA PHE A 164 -7.47 13.68 3.35
C PHE A 164 -6.95 12.27 3.14
N VAL A 165 -6.15 11.75 4.07
CA VAL A 165 -5.67 10.36 4.03
C VAL A 165 -6.86 9.39 4.05
N LEU A 166 -7.81 9.54 4.98
CA LEU A 166 -8.97 8.65 5.09
C LEU A 166 -9.84 8.64 3.83
N LEU A 167 -10.13 9.82 3.27
CA LEU A 167 -10.91 9.94 2.05
C LEU A 167 -10.18 9.37 0.83
N GLN A 168 -8.86 9.58 0.74
CA GLN A 168 -8.04 9.03 -0.32
C GLN A 168 -7.94 7.50 -0.21
N LEU A 169 -7.74 6.97 1.00
CA LEU A 169 -7.72 5.53 1.28
C LEU A 169 -9.06 4.87 0.94
N ALA A 170 -10.18 5.53 1.21
CA ALA A 170 -11.49 5.05 0.81
C ALA A 170 -11.61 4.98 -0.72
N ALA A 171 -11.22 6.04 -1.42
CA ALA A 171 -11.28 6.11 -2.87
C ALA A 171 -10.38 5.04 -3.53
N VAL A 172 -9.12 4.92 -3.09
CA VAL A 172 -8.17 3.94 -3.65
C VAL A 172 -8.55 2.51 -3.27
N GLY A 173 -9.07 2.27 -2.07
CA GLY A 173 -9.54 0.95 -1.64
C GLY A 173 -10.62 0.40 -2.57
N VAL A 174 -11.57 1.23 -3.00
CA VAL A 174 -12.63 0.81 -3.93
C VAL A 174 -12.08 0.52 -5.33
N VAL A 175 -11.04 1.25 -5.76
CA VAL A 175 -10.35 1.01 -7.04
C VAL A 175 -9.61 -0.33 -7.01
N TYR A 176 -8.87 -0.63 -5.94
CA TYR A 176 -8.14 -1.90 -5.78
C TYR A 176 -9.06 -3.10 -5.56
N LEU A 177 -10.28 -2.90 -5.08
CA LEU A 177 -11.28 -3.96 -4.99
C LEU A 177 -11.85 -4.36 -6.34
N GLN A 178 -11.79 -3.51 -7.38
CA GLN A 178 -12.45 -3.80 -8.66
C GLN A 178 -11.93 -5.09 -9.33
N PRO A 179 -10.61 -5.34 -9.48
CA PRO A 179 -10.15 -6.59 -10.09
C PRO A 179 -10.56 -7.83 -9.28
N THR A 180 -10.53 -7.73 -7.95
CA THR A 180 -10.99 -8.80 -7.06
C THR A 180 -12.48 -9.06 -7.23
N ASN A 181 -13.28 -7.99 -7.31
CA ASN A 181 -14.73 -8.09 -7.51
C ASN A 181 -15.06 -8.68 -8.88
N GLU A 182 -14.31 -8.33 -9.92
CA GLU A 182 -14.48 -8.87 -11.28
C GLU A 182 -14.22 -10.38 -11.30
N ILE A 183 -13.16 -10.85 -10.63
CA ILE A 183 -12.88 -12.29 -10.49
C ILE A 183 -14.00 -12.99 -9.69
N LEU A 184 -14.39 -12.44 -8.53
CA LEU A 184 -15.46 -13.03 -7.70
C LEU A 184 -16.79 -13.09 -8.46
N GLU A 185 -17.15 -12.04 -9.19
CA GLU A 185 -18.37 -12.02 -10.00
C GLU A 185 -18.27 -12.98 -11.17
N GLY A 186 -17.11 -13.11 -11.83
CA GLY A 186 -16.89 -14.11 -12.87
C GLY A 186 -17.06 -15.55 -12.38
N LEU A 187 -16.77 -15.82 -11.10
CA LEU A 187 -16.92 -17.14 -10.50
C LEU A 187 -18.36 -17.45 -10.05
N PHE A 188 -19.13 -16.45 -9.64
CA PHE A 188 -20.43 -16.67 -8.97
C PHE A 188 -21.64 -16.08 -9.69
N ALA A 189 -21.44 -15.22 -10.70
CA ALA A 189 -22.52 -14.68 -11.53
C ALA A 189 -22.92 -15.70 -12.61
N ASP A 190 -24.21 -15.71 -12.93
CA ASP A 190 -24.78 -16.44 -14.06
C ASP A 190 -24.71 -15.56 -15.31
N PRO A 191 -23.90 -15.92 -16.33
CA PRO A 191 -23.74 -15.12 -17.54
C PRO A 191 -24.99 -15.12 -18.43
N THR A 192 -25.94 -16.03 -18.19
CA THR A 192 -27.20 -16.12 -18.94
C THR A 192 -28.28 -15.17 -18.39
N LYS A 193 -28.03 -14.57 -17.22
CA LYS A 193 -28.97 -13.68 -16.54
C LYS A 193 -28.45 -12.24 -16.59
N ASP A 194 -29.39 -11.29 -16.56
CA ASP A 194 -29.06 -9.87 -16.49
C ASP A 194 -28.14 -9.55 -15.30
N GLN A 195 -27.23 -8.60 -15.47
CA GLN A 195 -26.26 -8.19 -14.45
C GLN A 195 -26.95 -7.72 -13.15
N TYR A 196 -28.12 -7.09 -13.28
CA TYR A 196 -28.91 -6.58 -12.17
C TYR A 196 -30.06 -7.51 -11.76
N SER A 197 -30.07 -8.76 -12.25
CA SER A 197 -30.99 -9.77 -11.75
C SER A 197 -30.69 -10.14 -10.29
N ALA A 198 -31.72 -10.51 -9.53
CA ALA A 198 -31.54 -10.97 -8.15
C ALA A 198 -30.52 -12.14 -8.05
N ARG A 199 -30.44 -12.99 -9.08
CA ARG A 199 -29.48 -14.09 -9.17
C ARG A 199 -28.02 -13.62 -9.15
N ASN A 200 -27.72 -12.47 -9.74
CA ASN A 200 -26.37 -11.91 -9.85
C ASN A 200 -26.08 -10.84 -8.77
N ILE A 201 -27.08 -10.06 -8.35
CA ILE A 201 -26.95 -9.06 -7.29
C ILE A 201 -26.68 -9.71 -5.92
N VAL A 202 -27.37 -10.79 -5.57
CA VAL A 202 -27.25 -11.40 -4.24
C VAL A 202 -25.84 -11.94 -3.98
N PRO A 203 -25.24 -12.77 -4.85
CA PRO A 203 -23.86 -13.21 -4.69
C PRO A 203 -22.89 -12.02 -4.65
N ARG A 204 -23.06 -11.03 -5.54
CA ARG A 204 -22.24 -9.82 -5.56
C ARG A 204 -22.26 -9.11 -4.21
N LEU A 205 -23.44 -8.85 -3.64
CA LEU A 205 -23.59 -8.20 -2.35
C LEU A 205 -22.89 -9.00 -1.24
N ILE A 206 -23.10 -10.32 -1.22
CA ILE A 206 -22.52 -11.22 -0.21
C ILE A 206 -20.99 -11.22 -0.29
N PHE A 207 -20.42 -11.52 -1.45
CA PHE A 207 -18.96 -11.68 -1.59
C PHE A 207 -18.22 -10.36 -1.41
N ARG A 208 -18.72 -9.25 -1.96
CA ARG A 208 -18.12 -7.93 -1.75
C ARG A 208 -18.16 -7.53 -0.28
N SER A 209 -19.29 -7.79 0.40
CA SER A 209 -19.43 -7.50 1.84
C SER A 209 -18.52 -8.39 2.69
N LEU A 210 -18.42 -9.68 2.37
CA LEU A 210 -17.58 -10.62 3.08
C LEU A 210 -16.10 -10.23 2.98
N SER A 211 -15.62 -9.84 1.79
CA SER A 211 -14.26 -9.36 1.58
C SER A 211 -13.93 -8.14 2.45
N ILE A 212 -14.82 -7.15 2.51
CA ILE A 212 -14.66 -5.97 3.38
C ILE A 212 -14.72 -6.34 4.85
N ALA A 213 -15.64 -7.23 5.25
CA ALA A 213 -15.78 -7.65 6.64
C ALA A 213 -14.53 -8.37 7.14
N ILE A 214 -13.95 -9.27 6.34
CA ILE A 214 -12.69 -9.95 6.66
C ILE A 214 -11.54 -8.94 6.78
N ALA A 215 -11.40 -8.03 5.81
CA ALA A 215 -10.36 -7.00 5.86
C ALA A 215 -10.49 -6.09 7.09
N THR A 216 -11.72 -5.68 7.42
CA THR A 216 -12.03 -4.85 8.59
C THR A 216 -11.71 -5.58 9.90
N LEU A 217 -12.04 -6.88 9.98
CA LEU A 217 -11.73 -7.70 11.14
C LEU A 217 -10.21 -7.82 11.35
N ILE A 218 -9.46 -8.12 10.30
CA ILE A 218 -8.00 -8.22 10.36
C ILE A 218 -7.39 -6.87 10.80
N ALA A 219 -7.85 -5.76 10.21
CA ALA A 219 -7.38 -4.41 10.57
C ALA A 219 -7.69 -4.04 12.02
N ALA A 220 -8.86 -4.46 12.55
CA ALA A 220 -9.23 -4.22 13.95
C ALA A 220 -8.43 -5.09 14.93
N MET A 221 -7.99 -6.28 14.50
CA MET A 221 -7.21 -7.21 15.31
C MET A 221 -5.72 -6.85 15.37
N LEU A 222 -5.14 -6.38 14.27
CA LEU A 222 -3.68 -6.23 14.11
C LEU A 222 -3.34 -4.87 13.43
N PRO A 223 -3.23 -3.77 14.18
CA PRO A 223 -3.00 -2.43 13.60
C PRO A 223 -1.52 -2.14 13.27
N PHE A 224 -0.74 -3.13 12.84
CA PHE A 224 0.70 -2.98 12.58
C PHE A 224 1.00 -2.56 11.14
N PHE A 225 0.69 -1.31 10.80
CA PHE A 225 0.74 -0.82 9.41
C PHE A 225 2.06 -1.12 8.69
N GLY A 226 3.20 -0.80 9.32
CA GLY A 226 4.52 -1.05 8.72
C GLY A 226 4.80 -2.55 8.49
N ALA A 227 4.49 -3.39 9.46
CA ALA A 227 4.71 -4.83 9.37
C ALA A 227 3.79 -5.51 8.33
N PHE A 228 2.54 -5.06 8.20
CA PHE A 228 1.64 -5.52 7.13
C PHE A 228 2.13 -5.11 5.75
N ASN A 229 2.61 -3.88 5.58
CA ASN A 229 3.20 -3.44 4.32
C ASN A 229 4.44 -4.26 3.97
N ALA A 230 5.30 -4.57 4.95
CA ALA A 230 6.44 -5.47 4.72
C ALA A 230 5.97 -6.88 4.31
N ALA A 231 4.94 -7.43 4.96
CA ALA A 231 4.40 -8.75 4.61
C ALA A 231 3.82 -8.77 3.18
N ILE A 232 2.97 -7.82 2.84
CA ILE A 232 2.36 -7.71 1.50
C ILE A 232 3.44 -7.60 0.41
N GLY A 233 4.48 -6.83 0.67
CA GLY A 233 5.58 -6.63 -0.27
C GLY A 233 6.40 -7.88 -0.45
N ALA A 234 6.72 -8.56 0.65
CA ALA A 234 7.53 -9.76 0.62
C ALA A 234 6.81 -10.94 -0.04
N PHE A 235 5.56 -11.20 0.35
CA PHE A 235 4.79 -12.33 -0.17
C PHE A 235 4.17 -12.06 -1.54
N GLY A 236 3.71 -10.82 -1.78
CA GLY A 236 2.98 -10.44 -2.99
C GLY A 236 3.90 -9.82 -4.04
N PHE A 237 4.38 -8.61 -3.78
CA PHE A 237 4.97 -7.77 -4.84
C PHE A 237 6.38 -8.19 -5.27
N LEU A 238 7.28 -8.58 -4.35
CA LEU A 238 8.62 -9.05 -4.72
C LEU A 238 8.59 -10.20 -5.75
N PRO A 239 7.80 -11.27 -5.56
CA PRO A 239 7.70 -12.32 -6.58
C PRO A 239 6.90 -11.87 -7.81
N LEU A 240 5.76 -11.18 -7.63
CA LEU A 240 4.86 -10.84 -8.74
C LEU A 240 5.44 -9.78 -9.69
N ASP A 241 6.18 -8.80 -9.19
CA ASP A 241 6.68 -7.68 -9.99
C ASP A 241 8.07 -7.95 -10.58
N PHE A 242 8.89 -8.76 -9.91
CA PHE A 242 10.27 -9.00 -10.32
C PHE A 242 10.50 -10.42 -10.81
N ALA A 243 10.13 -11.43 -10.02
CA ALA A 243 10.47 -12.81 -10.34
C ALA A 243 9.61 -13.38 -11.48
N VAL A 244 8.28 -13.26 -11.35
CA VAL A 244 7.34 -13.80 -12.34
C VAL A 244 7.54 -13.20 -13.73
N PRO A 245 7.65 -11.87 -13.93
CA PRO A 245 7.82 -11.31 -15.28
C PRO A 245 9.15 -11.72 -15.90
N SER A 246 10.22 -11.81 -15.11
CA SER A 246 11.53 -12.26 -15.59
C SER A 246 11.51 -13.72 -16.06
N VAL A 247 10.83 -14.59 -15.31
CA VAL A 247 10.63 -16.00 -15.70
C VAL A 247 9.75 -16.11 -16.94
N MET A 248 8.62 -15.39 -16.96
CA MET A 248 7.67 -15.39 -18.08
C MET A 248 8.30 -14.86 -19.37
N TYR A 249 9.17 -13.85 -19.29
CA TYR A 249 9.94 -13.37 -20.43
C TYR A 249 10.82 -14.47 -21.01
N ASN A 250 11.58 -15.17 -20.16
CA ASN A 250 12.46 -16.25 -20.60
C ASN A 250 11.69 -17.44 -21.20
N ILE A 251 10.50 -17.77 -20.68
CA ILE A 251 9.64 -18.84 -21.21
C ILE A 251 9.03 -18.44 -22.56
N THR A 252 8.52 -17.21 -22.67
CA THR A 252 7.79 -16.72 -23.85
C THR A 252 8.72 -16.43 -25.02
N PHE A 253 9.77 -15.62 -24.79
CA PHE A 253 10.66 -15.16 -25.85
C PHE A 253 11.87 -16.06 -26.08
N LYS A 254 12.16 -16.99 -25.17
CA LYS A 254 13.25 -17.98 -25.26
C LYS A 254 14.58 -17.35 -25.73
N PRO A 255 15.07 -16.29 -25.05
CA PRO A 255 16.35 -15.68 -25.42
C PRO A 255 17.48 -16.71 -25.33
N SER A 256 18.55 -16.49 -26.10
CA SER A 256 19.71 -17.39 -26.09
C SER A 256 20.25 -17.56 -24.67
N LYS A 257 20.47 -18.81 -24.24
CA LYS A 257 21.05 -19.16 -22.92
C LYS A 257 22.49 -18.66 -22.73
N ARG A 258 23.15 -18.27 -23.81
CA ARG A 258 24.47 -17.62 -23.78
C ARG A 258 24.37 -16.10 -23.76
N GLY A 259 23.17 -15.55 -23.97
CA GLY A 259 22.91 -14.12 -24.00
C GLY A 259 22.80 -13.52 -22.60
N LEU A 260 23.26 -12.28 -22.48
CA LEU A 260 23.21 -11.51 -21.24
C LEU A 260 21.78 -11.35 -20.71
N LEU A 261 20.79 -11.19 -21.60
CA LEU A 261 19.38 -11.03 -21.24
C LEU A 261 18.81 -12.25 -20.49
N PHE A 262 19.17 -13.46 -20.90
CA PHE A 262 18.71 -14.68 -20.22
C PHE A 262 19.22 -14.71 -18.78
N TRP A 263 20.52 -14.48 -18.58
CA TRP A 263 21.15 -14.49 -17.26
C TRP A 263 20.70 -13.33 -16.38
N LEU A 264 20.46 -12.14 -16.95
CA LEU A 264 19.91 -11.01 -16.23
C LEU A 264 18.53 -11.36 -15.65
N ASN A 265 17.60 -11.83 -16.49
CA ASN A 265 16.26 -12.23 -16.06
C ASN A 265 16.30 -13.37 -15.03
N THR A 266 17.16 -14.38 -15.25
CA THR A 266 17.33 -15.48 -14.30
C THR A 266 17.87 -14.99 -12.96
N THR A 267 18.81 -14.05 -12.96
CA THR A 267 19.37 -13.46 -11.73
C THR A 267 18.31 -12.67 -10.98
N ILE A 268 17.53 -11.84 -11.66
CA ILE A 268 16.40 -11.10 -11.07
C ILE A 268 15.42 -12.09 -10.43
N ALA A 269 15.04 -13.15 -11.16
CA ALA A 269 14.14 -14.17 -10.65
C ALA A 269 14.66 -14.84 -9.37
N ILE A 270 15.93 -15.23 -9.33
CA ILE A 270 16.53 -15.88 -8.16
C ILE A 270 16.63 -14.92 -6.98
N VAL A 271 17.20 -13.72 -7.20
CA VAL A 271 17.44 -12.73 -6.14
C VAL A 271 16.12 -12.30 -5.50
N PHE A 272 15.13 -11.91 -6.30
CA PHE A 272 13.85 -11.45 -5.76
C PHE A 272 13.02 -12.58 -5.15
N SER A 273 13.21 -13.85 -5.57
CA SER A 273 12.61 -15.00 -4.88
C SER A 273 13.25 -15.22 -3.51
N ILE A 274 14.57 -15.08 -3.38
CA ILE A 274 15.27 -15.17 -2.09
C ILE A 274 14.83 -14.02 -1.18
N LEU A 275 14.77 -12.79 -1.71
CA LEU A 275 14.29 -11.62 -0.96
C LEU A 275 12.83 -11.77 -0.51
N ALA A 276 11.97 -12.35 -1.34
CA ALA A 276 10.59 -12.67 -0.97
C ALA A 276 10.53 -13.60 0.26
N VAL A 277 11.33 -14.67 0.27
CA VAL A 277 11.39 -15.60 1.41
C VAL A 277 11.95 -14.92 2.66
N LEU A 278 13.08 -14.22 2.55
CA LEU A 278 13.72 -13.56 3.70
C LEU A 278 12.86 -12.42 4.26
N GLY A 279 12.27 -11.60 3.39
CA GLY A 279 11.34 -10.54 3.76
C GLY A 279 10.09 -11.09 4.44
N SER A 280 9.59 -12.25 3.98
CA SER A 280 8.43 -12.93 4.57
C SER A 280 8.73 -13.40 5.99
N ILE A 281 9.90 -14.02 6.21
CA ILE A 281 10.37 -14.41 7.55
C ILE A 281 10.50 -13.17 8.44
N SER A 282 11.08 -12.09 7.92
CA SER A 282 11.25 -10.83 8.65
C SER A 282 9.90 -10.22 9.06
N ALA A 283 8.95 -10.13 8.14
CA ALA A 283 7.64 -9.55 8.39
C ALA A 283 6.84 -10.37 9.40
N VAL A 284 6.87 -11.71 9.29
CA VAL A 284 6.22 -12.61 10.27
C VAL A 284 6.87 -12.47 11.64
N ARG A 285 8.22 -12.41 11.72
CA ARG A 285 8.93 -12.15 12.98
C ARG A 285 8.45 -10.84 13.60
N GLN A 286 8.39 -9.76 12.81
CA GLN A 286 7.95 -8.44 13.29
C GLN A 286 6.51 -8.49 13.83
N ILE A 287 5.57 -9.06 13.08
CA ILE A 287 4.17 -9.22 13.52
C ILE A 287 4.09 -10.02 14.82
N VAL A 288 4.87 -11.10 14.95
CA VAL A 288 4.88 -11.92 16.17
C VAL A 288 5.46 -11.16 17.37
N LEU A 289 6.52 -10.38 17.18
CA LEU A 289 7.10 -9.55 18.23
C LEU A 289 6.12 -8.46 18.67
N ASP A 290 5.49 -7.77 17.73
CA ASP A 290 4.48 -6.74 17.99
C ASP A 290 3.22 -7.35 18.64
N ALA A 291 2.84 -8.57 18.26
CA ALA A 291 1.71 -9.27 18.85
C ALA A 291 1.96 -9.73 20.30
N LYS A 292 3.21 -9.93 20.73
CA LYS A 292 3.52 -10.28 22.13
C LYS A 292 3.28 -9.13 23.10
N THR A 293 3.43 -7.89 22.63
CA THR A 293 3.21 -6.68 23.42
C THR A 293 1.77 -6.16 23.30
N TYR A 294 1.01 -6.67 22.33
CA TYR A 294 -0.35 -6.22 22.01
C TYR A 294 -1.44 -7.20 22.48
N LYS A 295 -2.57 -6.68 22.97
CA LYS A 295 -3.78 -7.47 23.21
C LYS A 295 -4.73 -7.31 22.03
N LEU A 296 -5.36 -8.39 21.56
CA LEU A 296 -6.39 -8.29 20.51
C LEU A 296 -7.44 -7.23 20.89
N PHE A 297 -7.76 -6.35 19.93
CA PHE A 297 -8.64 -5.19 20.11
C PHE A 297 -8.17 -4.16 21.14
N ALA A 298 -6.86 -4.00 21.34
CA ALA A 298 -6.35 -2.93 22.19
C ALA A 298 -6.68 -1.53 21.65
N ASN A 299 -6.69 -0.57 22.57
CA ASN A 299 -6.77 0.83 22.22
C ASN A 299 -5.35 1.29 21.88
N VAL A 300 -5.11 1.52 20.59
CA VAL A 300 -3.92 2.22 20.07
C VAL A 300 -4.25 3.69 19.92
#